data_AF-A0A848Y7N3-F1
#
_entry.id   AF-A0A848Y7N3-F1
#
_cell.length_a   1.000
_cell.length_b   1.000
_cell.length_c   1.000
_cell.angle_alpha   90.00
_cell.angle_beta   90.00
_cell.angle_gamma   90.00
#
_symmetry.space_group_name_H-M   'P 1'
#
loop_
_entity.id
_entity.type
_entity.pdbx_description
1 polymer ?
#
loop_
_entity_poly.entity_id
_entity_poly.type
_entity_poly.pdbx_seq_one_letter_code
_entity_poly.pdbx_strand_id
1 'polypeptide(L)' 'MKTACLAMLAICLSLFLSIETAVAAKRVALIVGNSAYQHAAPLKNPVNDAEAVAETLERLDFEIVKGIDLS' A
#
# COMPACT_ATOMS: atom_id res chain seq x y z
N MET A 1 -8.04 8.26 -50.33
CA MET A 1 -8.22 9.27 -49.24
C MET A 1 -9.28 8.85 -48.22
N LYS A 2 -10.52 8.52 -48.62
CA LYS A 2 -11.60 8.13 -47.70
C LYS A 2 -11.31 6.84 -46.89
N THR A 3 -10.72 5.84 -47.54
CA THR A 3 -10.32 4.56 -46.92
C THR A 3 -9.21 4.71 -45.89
N ALA A 4 -8.23 5.58 -46.15
CA ALA A 4 -7.16 5.89 -45.20
C ALA A 4 -7.69 6.61 -43.95
N CYS A 5 -8.65 7.50 -44.11
CA CYS A 5 -9.28 8.21 -42.99
C CYS A 5 -10.11 7.26 -42.10
N LEU A 6 -10.82 6.30 -42.72
CA LEU A 6 -11.58 5.28 -41.99
C LEU A 6 -10.68 4.30 -41.23
N ALA A 7 -9.57 3.87 -41.85
CA ALA A 7 -8.58 3.03 -41.19
C ALA A 7 -7.90 3.75 -40.02
N MET A 8 -7.57 5.03 -40.19
CA MET A 8 -6.99 5.85 -39.13
C MET A 8 -7.94 6.04 -37.95
N LEU A 9 -9.23 6.27 -38.22
CA LEU A 9 -10.25 6.37 -37.19
C LEU A 9 -10.43 5.05 -36.42
N ALA A 10 -10.42 3.91 -37.13
CA ALA A 10 -10.51 2.59 -36.52
C ALA A 10 -9.31 2.28 -35.60
N ILE A 11 -8.09 2.65 -36.02
CA ILE A 11 -6.87 2.48 -35.23
C ILE A 11 -6.90 3.38 -33.97
N CYS A 12 -7.33 4.64 -34.11
CA CYS A 12 -7.49 5.53 -32.97
C CYS A 12 -8.51 4.98 -31.97
N LEU A 13 -9.64 4.44 -32.45
CA LEU A 13 -10.66 3.85 -31.60
C LEU A 13 -10.16 2.59 -30.88
N SER A 14 -9.42 1.71 -31.57
CA SER A 14 -8.85 0.52 -30.93
C SER A 14 -7.80 0.85 -29.87
N LEU A 15 -7.00 1.91 -30.09
CA LEU A 15 -6.03 2.40 -29.10
C LEU A 15 -6.71 2.96 -27.86
N PHE A 16 -7.82 3.70 -28.03
CA PHE A 16 -8.61 4.22 -26.92
C PHE A 16 -9.28 3.12 -26.08
N LEU A 17 -9.70 2.02 -26.71
CA LEU A 17 -10.30 0.87 -26.01
C LEU A 17 -9.27 0.00 -25.26
N SER A 18 -7.97 0.19 -25.50
CA SER A 18 -6.89 -0.60 -24.88
C SER A 18 -6.34 0.03 -23.59
N ILE A 19 -7.00 1.05 -23.04
CA ILE A 19 -6.58 1.68 -21.79
C ILE A 19 -7.03 0.78 -20.63
N GLU A 20 -6.14 -0.09 -20.16
CA GLU A 20 -6.35 -0.79 -18.90
C GLU A 20 -6.11 0.15 -17.71
N THR A 21 -6.99 0.08 -16.72
CA THR A 21 -6.78 0.80 -15.46
C THR A 21 -5.75 0.03 -14.63
N ALA A 22 -4.63 0.69 -14.31
CA ALA A 22 -3.66 0.12 -13.38
C ALA A 22 -4.30 0.09 -11.98
N VAL A 23 -4.70 -1.10 -11.51
CA VAL A 23 -5.16 -1.29 -10.13
C VAL A 23 -3.94 -1.22 -9.22
N ALA A 24 -3.90 -0.22 -8.34
CA ALA A 24 -2.85 -0.12 -7.35
C ALA A 24 -2.87 -1.35 -6.43
N ALA A 25 -1.70 -1.96 -6.20
CA ALA A 25 -1.59 -3.07 -5.26
C ALA A 25 -1.98 -2.62 -3.85
N LYS A 26 -2.70 -3.49 -3.12
CA LYS A 26 -3.08 -3.24 -1.72
C LYS A 26 -1.84 -3.00 -0.87
N ARG A 27 -1.80 -1.90 -0.13
CA ARG A 27 -0.72 -1.56 0.80
C ARG A 27 -1.06 -2.11 2.18
N VAL A 28 -0.25 -3.02 2.70
CA VAL A 28 -0.44 -3.64 4.02
C VAL A 28 0.85 -3.50 4.82
N ALA A 29 0.74 -3.17 6.11
CA ALA A 29 1.88 -3.07 7.02
C ALA A 29 1.64 -3.91 8.28
N LEU A 30 2.61 -4.74 8.64
CA LEU A 30 2.70 -5.41 9.94
C LEU A 30 3.63 -4.60 10.84
N ILE A 31 3.12 -4.10 11.97
CA ILE A 31 3.87 -3.35 12.96
C ILE A 31 3.92 -4.15 14.26
N VAL A 32 5.12 -4.36 14.80
CA VAL A 32 5.34 -5.03 16.09
C VAL A 32 6.12 -4.10 17.02
N GLY A 33 5.55 -3.82 18.20
CA GLY A 33 6.21 -3.07 19.27
C GLY A 33 6.35 -3.91 20.53
N ASN A 34 7.56 -4.43 20.80
CA ASN A 34 7.84 -5.20 22.01
C ASN A 34 8.69 -4.40 23.00
N SER A 35 8.08 -4.05 24.12
CA SER A 35 8.72 -3.44 25.28
C SER A 35 8.89 -4.42 26.44
N ALA A 36 7.97 -5.37 26.63
CA ALA A 36 7.90 -6.26 27.79
C ALA A 36 8.48 -7.66 27.54
N TYR A 37 9.79 -7.75 27.28
CA TYR A 37 10.46 -9.04 27.06
C TYR A 37 10.50 -9.91 28.33
N GLN A 38 10.21 -11.21 28.18
CA GLN A 38 10.23 -12.18 29.30
C GLN A 38 11.65 -12.48 29.82
N HIS A 39 12.66 -12.41 28.96
CA HIS A 39 14.03 -12.81 29.25
C HIS A 39 15.06 -11.69 29.05
N ALA A 40 14.61 -10.45 28.92
CA ALA A 40 15.47 -9.28 28.76
C ALA A 40 14.90 -8.08 29.51
N ALA A 41 15.74 -7.07 29.74
CA ALA A 41 15.29 -5.83 30.35
C ALA A 41 14.25 -5.14 29.45
N PRO A 42 13.18 -4.56 30.03
CA PRO A 42 12.13 -3.92 29.26
C PRO A 42 12.66 -2.69 28.51
N LEU A 43 12.16 -2.50 27.30
CA LEU A 43 12.48 -1.35 26.46
C LEU A 43 11.44 -0.26 26.65
N LYS A 44 11.88 0.99 26.69
CA LYS A 44 11.01 2.12 27.05
C LYS A 44 10.05 2.56 25.92
N ASN A 45 10.47 2.45 24.67
CA ASN A 45 9.83 3.15 23.55
C ASN A 45 9.13 2.28 22.48
N PRO A 46 9.40 0.97 22.31
CA PRO A 46 8.84 0.21 21.18
C PRO A 46 7.32 0.29 20.99
N VAL A 47 6.53 0.37 22.07
CA VAL A 47 5.07 0.57 21.97
C VAL A 47 4.73 1.93 21.36
N ASN A 48 5.31 3.01 21.89
CA ASN A 48 5.09 4.37 21.40
C ASN A 48 5.54 4.52 19.94
N ASP A 49 6.68 3.92 19.60
CA ASP A 49 7.22 3.96 18.23
C ASP A 49 6.32 3.19 17.26
N ALA A 50 5.83 2.00 17.66
CA ALA A 50 4.89 1.21 16.88
C ALA A 50 3.58 1.96 16.64
N GLU A 51 3.09 2.72 17.62
CA GLU A 51 1.90 3.57 17.47
C GLU A 51 2.13 4.72 16.50
N ALA A 52 3.23 5.47 16.64
CA ALA A 52 3.57 6.57 15.76
C ALA A 52 3.74 6.13 14.30
N VAL A 53 4.36 4.97 14.07
CA VAL A 53 4.52 4.38 12.74
C VAL A 53 3.18 3.91 12.18
N ALA A 54 2.35 3.23 12.97
CA ALA A 54 1.03 2.76 12.54
C ALA A 54 0.14 3.93 12.10
N GLU A 55 0.05 5.00 12.90
CA GLU A 55 -0.72 6.19 12.54
C GLU A 55 -0.20 6.86 11.27
N THR A 56 1.12 6.88 11.08
CA THR A 56 1.73 7.47 9.89
C THR A 56 1.41 6.67 8.64
N LEU A 57 1.46 5.35 8.71
CA LEU A 57 1.16 4.48 7.57
C LEU A 57 -0.35 4.41 7.29
N GLU A 58 -1.20 4.47 8.31
CA GLU A 58 -2.65 4.55 8.15
C GLU A 58 -3.06 5.82 7.36
N ARG A 59 -2.45 6.98 7.66
CA ARG A 59 -2.63 8.21 6.89
C ARG A 59 -2.17 8.11 5.43
N LEU A 60 -1.38 7.10 5.10
CA LEU A 60 -0.93 6.80 3.75
C LEU A 60 -1.72 5.62 3.16
N ASP A 61 -2.96 5.38 3.61
CA ASP A 61 -3.86 4.29 3.22
C ASP A 61 -3.19 2.90 3.15
N PHE A 62 -2.38 2.58 4.15
CA PHE A 62 -2.02 1.20 4.45
C PHE A 62 -3.09 0.55 5.32
N GLU A 63 -3.36 -0.72 5.06
CA GLU A 63 -4.02 -1.60 6.02
C GLU A 63 -3.02 -2.04 7.08
N ILE A 64 -3.33 -1.77 8.35
CA ILE A 64 -2.42 -1.99 9.47
C ILE A 64 -2.80 -3.26 10.22
N VAL A 65 -1.81 -4.14 10.40
CA VAL A 65 -1.85 -5.23 11.38
C VAL A 65 -0.84 -4.87 12.47
N LYS A 66 -1.31 -4.60 13.69
CA LYS A 66 -0.44 -4.18 14.81
C LYS A 66 -0.43 -5.22 15.91
N GLY A 67 0.76 -5.51 16.45
CA GLY A 67 0.97 -6.37 17.61
C GLY A 67 1.86 -5.69 18.65
N ILE A 68 1.45 -5.74 19.92
CA ILE A 68 2.19 -5.16 21.04
C ILE A 68 2.51 -6.25 22.05
N ASP A 69 3.76 -6.27 22.52
CA ASP A 69 4.25 -7.20 23.55
C ASP A 69 3.87 -8.67 23.28
N LEU A 70 4.23 -9.14 22.09
CA LEU A 70 3.99 -10.51 21.62
C LEU A 70 5.05 -11.53 22.08
N SER A 71 6.00 -11.11 22.92
CA SER A 71 7.14 -11.93 23.39
C SER A 71 6.86 -12.76 24.62
#